data_AF-A0A848YWQ9-F1
#
_entry.id   AF-A0A848YWQ9-F1
#
_cell.length_a   1.000
_cell.length_b   1.000
_cell.length_c   1.000
_cell.angle_alpha   90.00
_cell.angle_beta   90.00
_cell.angle_gamma   90.00
#
_symmetry.space_group_name_H-M   'P 1'
#
loop_
_entity.id
_entity.type
_entity.pdbx_description
1 polymer ?
#
loop_
_entity_poly.entity_id
_entity_poly.type
_entity_poly.pdbx_seq_one_letter_code
_entity_poly.pdbx_strand_id
1 'polypeptide(L)'
;MSQNNITASPGRFLQFACDCVSRLHNAIRDPWSHVSRAGLISSETKEIILNKTYRGPKTVTQLAKEIGLSQPAIHKHVKELLASDMLRSVSISDEDKKYRVEQYYEPNFPVLLLEDTVALEAVCRRIAERIAKIYWEERGELGQAFASTSLKKRGYAIEDILDYLYSKIRRTGRQVLDEQGFFPELPTHKDGSRWVYWAEEMEDGNSDTSS
;
A
#
# COMPACT_ATOMS: atom_id res chain seq x y z
N MET A 1 4.95 -32.34 -34.68
CA MET A 1 5.36 -31.80 -33.37
C MET A 1 4.60 -30.50 -33.16
N SER A 2 3.46 -30.56 -32.46
CA SER A 2 2.67 -29.36 -32.14
C SER A 2 3.26 -28.74 -30.88
N GLN A 3 3.84 -27.56 -31.00
CA GLN A 3 4.23 -26.75 -29.84
C GLN A 3 2.97 -26.08 -29.31
N ASN A 4 2.53 -26.50 -28.13
CA ASN A 4 1.52 -25.80 -27.35
C ASN A 4 2.18 -24.54 -26.76
N ASN A 5 1.91 -23.38 -27.37
CA ASN A 5 2.15 -22.10 -26.73
C ASN A 5 1.12 -21.94 -25.61
N ILE A 6 1.53 -22.26 -24.38
CA ILE A 6 0.84 -21.81 -23.18
C ILE A 6 1.14 -20.32 -23.07
N THR A 7 0.20 -19.50 -23.49
CA THR A 7 0.14 -18.09 -23.11
C THR A 7 0.04 -18.04 -21.59
N ALA A 8 1.15 -17.78 -20.90
CA ALA A 8 1.13 -17.43 -19.49
C ALA A 8 0.37 -16.11 -19.38
N SER A 9 -0.82 -16.12 -18.77
CA SER A 9 -1.47 -14.89 -18.34
C SER A 9 -0.49 -14.16 -17.40
N PRO A 10 -0.30 -12.84 -17.55
CA PRO A 10 0.56 -12.09 -16.63
C PRO A 10 0.07 -12.32 -15.20
N GLY A 11 0.99 -12.66 -14.30
CA GLY A 11 0.68 -12.85 -12.89
C GLY A 11 0.24 -11.51 -12.28
N ARG A 12 -0.57 -11.55 -11.24
CA ARG A 12 -0.98 -10.37 -10.46
C ARG A 12 -0.48 -10.50 -9.04
N PHE A 13 0.03 -9.41 -8.47
CA PHE A 13 0.61 -9.40 -7.12
C PHE A 13 0.28 -8.11 -6.36
N LEU A 14 0.44 -8.14 -5.04
CA LEU A 14 0.23 -6.98 -4.16
C LEU A 14 1.49 -6.11 -4.06
N GLN A 15 1.37 -4.84 -4.42
CA GLN A 15 2.32 -3.79 -4.07
C GLN A 15 1.89 -3.10 -2.79
N PHE A 16 2.77 -3.10 -1.79
CA PHE A 16 2.55 -2.42 -0.52
C PHE A 16 3.07 -0.97 -0.61
N ALA A 17 2.25 0.00 -0.22
CA ALA A 17 2.53 1.43 -0.35
C ALA A 17 3.66 1.91 0.59
N CYS A 18 4.92 1.65 0.26
CA CYS A 18 6.07 2.22 0.95
C CYS A 18 6.72 3.31 0.09
N ASP A 19 6.76 4.53 0.62
CA ASP A 19 7.73 5.53 0.19
C ASP A 19 8.13 6.44 1.37
N CYS A 20 9.33 6.16 1.91
CA CYS A 20 10.34 7.07 2.49
C CYS A 20 10.33 7.57 3.97
N VAL A 21 11.56 7.95 4.34
CA VAL A 21 12.23 8.15 5.64
C VAL A 21 11.95 9.53 6.26
N SER A 22 11.54 9.58 7.55
CA SER A 22 11.77 10.73 8.46
C SER A 22 11.38 10.39 9.91
N ARG A 23 12.28 10.62 10.87
CA ARG A 23 12.15 10.33 12.32
C ARG A 23 11.30 11.36 13.10
N LEU A 24 10.21 11.88 12.54
CA LEU A 24 9.28 12.74 13.28
C LEU A 24 8.10 11.91 13.80
N HIS A 25 7.77 12.07 15.09
CA HIS A 25 6.83 11.20 15.81
C HIS A 25 5.36 11.38 15.43
N ASN A 26 5.00 12.43 14.67
CA ASN A 26 3.61 12.77 14.32
C ASN A 26 3.34 12.89 12.81
N ALA A 27 4.33 12.64 11.95
CA ALA A 27 4.04 12.44 10.53
C ALA A 27 3.66 10.98 10.38
N ILE A 28 2.55 10.69 9.70
CA ILE A 28 2.19 9.33 9.30
C ILE A 28 3.42 8.76 8.59
N ARG A 29 4.16 7.93 9.32
CA ARG A 29 5.25 7.14 8.75
C ARG A 29 4.62 6.33 7.63
N ASP A 30 5.41 5.98 6.62
CA ASP A 30 5.07 4.87 5.73
C ASP A 30 4.32 3.81 6.55
N PRO A 31 3.03 3.55 6.25
CA PRO A 31 2.20 2.70 7.09
C PRO A 31 2.81 1.32 7.27
N TRP A 32 3.57 0.87 6.28
CA TRP A 32 4.28 -0.40 6.24
C TRP A 32 5.65 -0.36 6.91
N SER A 33 6.17 0.80 7.32
CA SER A 33 7.53 0.92 7.87
C SER A 33 7.75 0.15 9.17
N HIS A 34 6.71 0.01 10.02
CA HIS A 34 6.77 -0.85 11.19
C HIS A 34 6.79 -2.32 10.79
N VAL A 35 5.91 -2.70 9.86
CA VAL A 35 5.77 -4.07 9.33
C VAL A 35 7.07 -4.57 8.69
N SER A 36 7.68 -3.72 7.86
CA SER A 36 8.96 -4.00 7.19
C SER A 36 10.10 -4.15 8.22
N ARG A 37 10.24 -3.20 9.16
CA ARG A 37 11.30 -3.25 10.19
C ARG A 37 11.15 -4.41 11.17
N ALA A 38 9.92 -4.81 11.47
CA ALA A 38 9.62 -5.93 12.34
C ALA A 38 9.67 -7.29 11.61
N GLY A 39 9.93 -7.30 10.29
CA GLY A 39 9.98 -8.53 9.49
C GLY A 39 8.64 -9.27 9.42
N LEU A 40 7.52 -8.55 9.57
CA LEU A 40 6.20 -9.19 9.67
C LEU A 40 5.75 -9.83 8.34
N ILE A 41 6.22 -9.30 7.21
CA ILE A 41 6.01 -9.87 5.85
C ILE A 41 7.34 -10.39 5.25
N SER A 42 8.46 -10.41 5.97
CA SER A 42 9.77 -10.78 5.40
C SER A 42 9.92 -12.27 5.04
N SER A 43 8.85 -13.05 5.15
CA SER A 43 8.79 -14.44 4.73
C SER A 43 8.02 -14.50 3.41
N GLU A 44 8.68 -15.01 2.37
CA GLU A 44 8.08 -15.27 1.05
C GLU A 44 6.74 -16.01 1.18
N THR A 45 6.65 -16.99 2.08
CA THR A 45 5.40 -17.73 2.34
C THR A 45 4.26 -16.85 2.87
N LYS A 46 4.56 -15.86 3.73
CA LYS A 46 3.53 -14.93 4.25
C LYS A 46 3.01 -14.02 3.15
N GLU A 47 3.91 -13.53 2.30
CA GLU A 47 3.55 -12.73 1.13
C GLU A 47 2.70 -13.54 0.15
N ILE A 48 3.08 -14.80 -0.13
CA ILE A 48 2.28 -15.71 -0.96
C ILE A 48 0.89 -15.92 -0.34
N ILE A 49 0.76 -16.12 0.98
CA ILE A 49 -0.54 -16.28 1.64
C ILE A 49 -1.42 -15.04 1.45
N LEU A 50 -0.88 -13.83 1.61
CA LEU A 50 -1.63 -12.58 1.36
C LEU A 50 -2.06 -12.48 -0.12
N ASN A 51 -1.15 -12.76 -1.06
CA ASN A 51 -1.45 -12.80 -2.49
C ASN A 51 -2.48 -13.87 -2.88
N LYS A 52 -2.59 -14.98 -2.15
CA LYS A 52 -3.62 -15.99 -2.41
C LYS A 52 -4.98 -15.61 -1.82
N THR A 53 -5.05 -14.70 -0.85
CA THR A 53 -6.29 -14.43 -0.10
C THR A 53 -6.99 -13.11 -0.45
N TYR A 54 -6.33 -12.19 -1.18
CA TYR A 54 -6.89 -10.84 -1.37
C TYR A 54 -8.14 -10.76 -2.26
N ARG A 55 -8.29 -11.64 -3.27
CA ARG A 55 -9.52 -11.70 -4.10
C ARG A 55 -10.62 -12.56 -3.48
N GLY A 56 -10.33 -13.30 -2.42
CA GLY A 56 -11.29 -14.21 -1.81
C GLY A 56 -10.70 -14.95 -0.61
N PRO A 57 -11.46 -15.06 0.50
CA PRO A 57 -10.97 -15.74 1.70
C PRO A 57 -10.60 -17.21 1.42
N LYS A 58 -9.55 -17.70 2.08
CA LYS A 58 -9.13 -19.11 1.98
C LYS A 58 -8.92 -19.78 3.32
N THR A 59 -9.07 -21.10 3.34
CA THR A 59 -8.75 -21.94 4.51
C THR A 59 -7.27 -22.35 4.50
N VAL A 60 -6.75 -22.78 5.65
CA VAL A 60 -5.39 -23.37 5.75
C VAL A 60 -5.22 -24.56 4.81
N THR A 61 -6.26 -25.39 4.63
CA THR A 61 -6.23 -26.55 3.73
C THR A 61 -6.07 -26.14 2.28
N GLN A 62 -6.82 -25.12 1.83
CA GLN A 62 -6.73 -24.59 0.46
C GLN A 62 -5.34 -23.98 0.22
N LEU A 63 -4.87 -23.15 1.15
CA LEU A 63 -3.54 -22.53 1.08
C LEU A 63 -2.42 -23.58 1.05
N ALA A 64 -2.47 -24.61 1.90
CA ALA A 64 -1.51 -25.70 1.89
C ALA A 64 -1.44 -26.42 0.53
N LYS A 65 -2.60 -26.69 -0.06
CA LYS A 65 -2.69 -27.33 -1.39
C LYS A 65 -2.16 -26.42 -2.51
N GLU A 66 -2.53 -25.15 -2.52
CA GLU A 66 -2.14 -24.20 -3.57
C GLU A 66 -0.67 -23.79 -3.50
N ILE A 67 -0.10 -23.70 -2.30
CA ILE A 67 1.30 -23.32 -2.08
C ILE A 67 2.23 -24.54 -2.15
N GLY A 68 1.71 -25.76 -1.96
CA GLY A 68 2.51 -26.99 -1.96
C GLY A 68 3.26 -27.24 -0.66
N LEU A 69 2.75 -26.72 0.47
CA LEU A 69 3.32 -26.90 1.81
C LEU A 69 2.39 -27.70 2.72
N SER A 70 2.93 -28.22 3.82
CA SER A 70 2.11 -28.95 4.81
C SER A 70 1.15 -28.01 5.55
N GLN A 71 -0.02 -28.53 5.94
CA GLN A 71 -0.99 -27.75 6.72
C GLN A 71 -0.41 -27.17 8.03
N PRO A 72 0.42 -27.90 8.82
CA PRO A 72 1.06 -27.31 9.99
C PRO A 72 1.98 -26.12 9.68
N ALA A 73 2.72 -26.17 8.55
CA ALA A 73 3.58 -25.07 8.13
C ALA A 73 2.76 -23.82 7.77
N ILE A 74 1.69 -24.00 6.97
CA ILE A 74 0.78 -22.89 6.65
C ILE A 74 0.09 -22.35 7.90
N HIS A 75 -0.38 -23.23 8.78
CA HIS A 75 -1.04 -22.82 10.02
C HIS A 75 -0.13 -21.96 10.90
N LYS A 76 1.18 -22.26 10.97
CA LYS A 76 2.16 -21.42 11.66
C LYS A 76 2.20 -19.99 11.07
N HIS A 77 2.31 -19.85 9.76
CA HIS A 77 2.35 -18.54 9.09
C HIS A 77 1.03 -17.77 9.22
N VAL A 78 -0.10 -18.44 9.09
CA VAL A 78 -1.43 -17.83 9.30
C VAL A 78 -1.56 -17.32 10.73
N LYS A 79 -1.13 -18.09 11.74
CA LYS A 79 -1.14 -17.65 13.14
C LYS A 79 -0.28 -16.40 13.37
N GLU A 80 0.89 -16.34 12.75
CA GLU A 80 1.76 -15.16 12.84
C GLU A 80 1.11 -13.93 12.18
N LEU A 81 0.47 -14.10 11.01
CA LEU A 81 -0.24 -13.02 10.32
C LEU A 81 -1.49 -12.54 11.08
N LEU A 82 -2.21 -13.43 11.76
CA LEU A 82 -3.31 -13.06 12.66
C LEU A 82 -2.81 -12.31 13.89
N ALA A 83 -1.66 -12.71 14.44
CA ALA A 83 -1.06 -12.06 15.61
C ALA A 83 -0.56 -10.66 15.27
N SER A 84 -0.09 -10.44 14.05
CA SER A 84 0.32 -9.13 13.54
C SER A 84 -0.81 -8.33 12.90
N ASP A 85 -2.07 -8.77 13.03
CA ASP A 85 -3.27 -8.12 12.49
C ASP A 85 -3.26 -7.90 10.96
N MET A 86 -2.50 -8.72 10.25
CA MET A 86 -2.35 -8.71 8.78
C MET A 86 -3.43 -9.54 8.09
N LEU A 87 -3.89 -10.60 8.76
CA LEU A 87 -5.07 -11.38 8.37
C LEU A 87 -6.17 -11.19 9.41
N ARG A 88 -7.41 -11.37 8.95
CA ARG A 88 -8.57 -11.57 9.81
C ARG A 88 -9.29 -12.85 9.47
N SER A 89 -9.95 -13.41 10.48
CA SER A 89 -10.87 -14.51 10.33
C SER A 89 -12.22 -14.00 9.85
N VAL A 90 -12.78 -14.61 8.81
CA VAL A 90 -14.11 -14.28 8.29
C VAL A 90 -15.06 -15.46 8.35
N SER A 91 -16.31 -15.16 8.70
CA SER A 91 -17.41 -16.11 8.65
C SER A 91 -18.03 -16.07 7.26
N ILE A 92 -17.84 -17.14 6.50
CA ILE A 92 -18.56 -17.38 5.25
C ILE A 92 -19.93 -18.00 5.60
N SER A 93 -20.94 -17.75 4.76
CA SER A 93 -22.25 -18.36 4.85
C SER A 93 -22.14 -19.90 4.97
N ASP A 94 -23.06 -20.54 5.68
CA ASP A 94 -23.04 -22.00 5.82
C ASP A 94 -23.34 -22.73 4.49
N GLU A 95 -23.95 -22.04 3.51
CA GLU A 95 -24.25 -22.57 2.17
C GLU A 95 -23.00 -22.70 1.29
N ASP A 96 -22.03 -21.81 1.49
CA ASP A 96 -20.75 -21.82 0.74
C ASP A 96 -19.66 -22.64 1.45
N LYS A 97 -19.93 -23.14 2.66
CA LYS A 97 -19.00 -23.99 3.41
C LYS A 97 -19.05 -25.42 2.90
N LYS A 98 -17.87 -25.93 2.53
CA LYS A 98 -17.72 -27.37 2.28
C LYS A 98 -17.79 -28.20 3.57
N TYR A 99 -17.41 -27.61 4.71
CA TYR A 99 -17.46 -28.24 6.03
C TYR A 99 -17.79 -27.22 7.14
N ARG A 100 -18.52 -27.69 8.16
CA ARG A 100 -19.13 -26.88 9.24
C ARG A 100 -18.14 -26.15 10.16
N VAL A 101 -16.84 -26.48 10.11
CA VAL A 101 -15.80 -26.01 11.05
C VAL A 101 -14.65 -25.29 10.33
N GLU A 102 -14.75 -25.03 9.02
CA GLU A 102 -13.67 -24.36 8.31
C GLU A 102 -13.60 -22.86 8.63
N GLN A 103 -12.42 -22.42 9.09
CA GLN A 103 -12.10 -21.02 9.27
C GLN A 103 -11.45 -20.46 8.01
N TYR A 104 -12.02 -19.37 7.49
CA TYR A 104 -11.50 -18.65 6.33
C TYR A 104 -10.75 -17.40 6.78
N TYR A 105 -9.75 -17.03 5.98
CA TYR A 105 -8.86 -15.92 6.25
C TYR A 105 -8.72 -15.02 5.02
N GLU A 106 -8.68 -13.72 5.26
CA GLU A 106 -8.44 -12.67 4.26
C GLU A 106 -7.58 -11.55 4.85
N PRO A 107 -6.98 -10.67 4.02
CA PRO A 107 -6.29 -9.47 4.51
C PRO A 107 -7.18 -8.64 5.44
N ASN A 108 -6.60 -8.15 6.53
CA ASN A 108 -7.29 -7.25 7.47
C ASN A 108 -7.10 -5.77 7.09
N PHE A 109 -6.87 -5.52 5.80
CA PHE A 109 -6.63 -4.18 5.27
C PHE A 109 -7.18 -4.08 3.85
N PRO A 110 -7.58 -2.88 3.40
CA PRO A 110 -8.01 -2.66 2.03
C PRO A 110 -6.97 -3.10 1.01
N VAL A 111 -7.42 -3.86 0.03
CA VAL A 111 -6.66 -4.16 -1.19
C VAL A 111 -7.38 -3.49 -2.34
N LEU A 112 -6.73 -2.52 -2.98
CA LEU A 112 -7.23 -1.86 -4.18
C LEU A 112 -6.95 -2.78 -5.37
N LEU A 113 -8.00 -3.33 -5.97
CA LEU A 113 -7.85 -4.14 -7.18
C LEU A 113 -7.51 -3.25 -8.37
N LEU A 114 -6.98 -3.83 -9.44
CA LEU A 114 -6.62 -3.07 -10.65
C LEU A 114 -7.83 -2.31 -11.22
N GLU A 115 -9.00 -2.93 -11.19
CA GLU A 115 -10.26 -2.30 -11.59
C GLU A 115 -10.61 -1.07 -10.72
N ASP A 116 -10.30 -1.11 -9.42
CA ASP A 116 -10.52 0.01 -8.49
C ASP A 116 -9.51 1.14 -8.73
N THR A 117 -8.24 0.79 -8.93
CA THR A 117 -7.17 1.79 -9.14
C THR A 117 -7.43 2.56 -10.42
N VAL A 118 -7.81 1.90 -11.52
CA VAL A 118 -8.17 2.57 -12.79
C VAL A 118 -9.33 3.55 -12.60
N ALA A 119 -10.37 3.16 -11.85
CA ALA A 119 -11.51 4.04 -11.59
C ALA A 119 -11.13 5.27 -10.76
N LEU A 120 -10.26 5.09 -9.76
CA LEU A 120 -9.77 6.18 -8.90
C LEU A 120 -8.73 7.05 -9.60
N GLU A 121 -7.90 6.49 -10.47
CA GLU A 121 -6.78 7.17 -11.11
C GLU A 121 -7.25 8.41 -11.89
N ALA A 122 -8.38 8.31 -12.60
CA ALA A 122 -8.93 9.44 -13.33
C ALA A 122 -9.23 10.65 -12.42
N VAL A 123 -9.71 10.39 -11.20
CA VAL A 123 -9.98 11.44 -10.20
C VAL A 123 -8.66 11.95 -9.61
N CYS A 124 -7.77 11.04 -9.22
CA CYS A 124 -6.45 11.36 -8.68
C CYS A 124 -5.65 12.23 -9.67
N ARG A 125 -5.67 11.90 -10.96
CA ARG A 125 -5.00 12.65 -12.03
C ARG A 125 -5.55 14.07 -12.15
N ARG A 126 -6.87 14.25 -12.17
CA ARG A 126 -7.47 15.60 -12.18
C ARG A 126 -7.07 16.43 -10.96
N ILE A 127 -7.00 15.81 -9.78
CA ILE A 127 -6.53 16.48 -8.57
C ILE A 127 -5.05 16.85 -8.70
N ALA A 128 -4.21 15.93 -9.18
CA ALA A 128 -2.79 16.15 -9.40
C ALA A 128 -2.53 17.28 -10.41
N GLU A 129 -3.28 17.35 -11.51
CA GLU A 129 -3.21 18.43 -12.49
C GLU A 129 -3.56 19.79 -11.88
N ARG A 130 -4.59 19.85 -11.02
CA ARG A 130 -4.94 21.07 -10.29
C ARG A 130 -3.84 21.48 -9.32
N ILE A 131 -3.26 20.53 -8.60
CA ILE A 131 -2.11 20.79 -7.73
C ILE A 131 -0.93 21.32 -8.55
N ALA A 132 -0.61 20.70 -9.69
CA ALA A 132 0.45 21.16 -10.58
C ALA A 132 0.21 22.58 -11.10
N LYS A 133 -1.03 22.92 -11.44
CA LYS A 133 -1.41 24.29 -11.83
C LYS A 133 -1.13 25.30 -10.71
N ILE A 134 -1.46 24.95 -9.46
CA ILE A 134 -1.16 25.80 -8.29
C ILE A 134 0.34 26.02 -8.16
N TYR A 135 1.18 24.99 -8.33
CA TYR A 135 2.64 25.18 -8.32
C TYR A 135 3.11 26.19 -9.37
N TRP A 136 2.56 26.12 -10.58
CA TRP A 136 2.90 27.05 -11.65
C TRP A 136 2.42 28.47 -11.39
N GLU A 137 1.23 28.63 -10.81
CA GLU A 137 0.66 29.93 -10.44
C GLU A 137 1.46 30.58 -9.30
N GLU A 138 1.82 29.80 -8.28
CA GLU A 138 2.52 30.27 -7.07
C GLU A 138 4.05 30.38 -7.22
N ARG A 139 4.62 29.98 -8.37
CA ARG A 139 6.08 29.97 -8.59
C ARG A 139 6.74 31.32 -8.31
N GLY A 140 6.04 32.41 -8.61
CA GLY A 140 6.52 33.77 -8.40
C GLY A 140 6.66 34.11 -6.92
N GLU A 141 5.62 33.82 -6.14
CA GLU A 141 5.61 34.01 -4.68
C GLU A 141 6.64 33.11 -3.99
N LEU A 142 6.72 31.83 -4.41
CA LEU A 142 7.75 30.91 -3.92
C LEU A 142 9.17 31.44 -4.22
N GLY A 143 9.39 32.01 -5.41
CA GLY A 143 10.64 32.67 -5.78
C GLY A 143 10.98 33.88 -4.91
N GLN A 144 9.98 34.72 -4.61
CA GLN A 144 10.14 35.88 -3.73
C GLN A 144 10.43 35.45 -2.28
N ALA A 145 9.70 34.47 -1.76
CA ALA A 145 9.94 33.89 -0.45
C ALA A 145 11.36 33.31 -0.38
N PHE A 146 11.78 32.51 -1.37
CA PHE A 146 13.14 31.99 -1.47
C PHE A 146 14.19 33.09 -1.45
N ALA A 147 13.95 34.20 -2.15
CA ALA A 147 14.89 35.31 -2.23
C ALA A 147 15.19 35.97 -0.87
N SER A 148 14.28 35.84 0.10
CA SER A 148 14.46 36.33 1.48
C SER A 148 15.24 35.36 2.38
N THR A 149 15.45 34.12 1.96
CA THR A 149 16.09 33.08 2.77
C THR A 149 17.61 33.21 2.84
N SER A 150 18.22 32.53 3.81
CA SER A 150 19.68 32.39 3.89
C SER A 150 20.26 31.49 2.78
N LEU A 151 19.44 30.68 2.10
CA LEU A 151 19.90 29.78 1.03
C LEU A 151 20.38 30.56 -0.19
N LYS A 152 19.65 31.60 -0.59
CA LYS A 152 20.09 32.52 -1.64
C LYS A 152 21.42 33.20 -1.28
N LYS A 153 21.58 33.65 -0.03
CA LYS A 153 22.84 34.24 0.45
C LYS A 153 24.02 33.25 0.43
N ARG A 154 23.73 31.96 0.52
CA ARG A 154 24.68 30.85 0.46
C ARG A 154 24.92 30.35 -0.97
N GLY A 155 24.35 31.00 -1.99
CA GLY A 155 24.58 30.68 -3.39
C GLY A 155 23.73 29.55 -3.96
N TYR A 156 22.72 29.06 -3.23
CA TYR A 156 21.76 28.09 -3.77
C TYR A 156 20.75 28.77 -4.69
N ALA A 157 20.24 28.01 -5.64
CA ALA A 157 19.13 28.35 -6.51
C ALA A 157 17.80 27.78 -5.94
N ILE A 158 16.65 28.24 -6.45
CA ILE A 158 15.36 27.72 -5.98
C ILE A 158 15.14 26.28 -6.47
N GLU A 159 15.71 25.95 -7.61
CA GLU A 159 15.72 24.63 -8.23
C GLU A 159 16.32 23.58 -7.29
N ASP A 160 17.32 23.97 -6.48
CA ASP A 160 17.99 23.08 -5.51
C ASP A 160 17.06 22.62 -4.37
N ILE A 161 15.91 23.26 -4.19
CA ILE A 161 14.98 22.98 -3.09
C ILE A 161 13.57 22.60 -3.55
N LEU A 162 13.33 22.37 -4.84
CA LEU A 162 11.99 22.04 -5.35
C LEU A 162 11.42 20.78 -4.68
N ASP A 163 12.22 19.73 -4.49
CA ASP A 163 11.79 18.51 -3.79
C ASP A 163 11.46 18.76 -2.31
N TYR A 164 12.20 19.66 -1.67
CA TYR A 164 11.89 20.11 -0.31
C TYR A 164 10.56 20.85 -0.27
N LEU A 165 10.31 21.77 -1.20
CA LEU A 165 9.06 22.52 -1.29
C LEU A 165 7.88 21.59 -1.56
N TYR A 166 8.02 20.67 -2.52
CA TYR A 166 7.02 19.65 -2.81
C TYR A 166 6.67 18.81 -1.58
N SER A 167 7.70 18.30 -0.90
CA SER A 167 7.55 17.52 0.32
C SER A 167 6.90 18.33 1.46
N LYS A 168 7.28 19.61 1.61
CA LYS A 168 6.74 20.50 2.63
C LYS A 168 5.27 20.80 2.38
N ILE A 169 4.90 21.15 1.15
CA ILE A 169 3.51 21.41 0.74
C ILE A 169 2.65 20.17 0.93
N ARG A 170 3.12 18.99 0.52
CA ARG A 170 2.40 17.72 0.74
C ARG A 170 2.11 17.47 2.21
N ARG A 171 3.11 17.66 3.09
CA ARG A 171 2.96 17.48 4.54
C ARG A 171 2.01 18.50 5.16
N THR A 172 2.14 19.77 4.79
CA THR A 172 1.24 20.84 5.27
C THR A 172 -0.19 20.60 4.78
N GLY A 173 -0.38 20.23 3.52
CA GLY A 173 -1.70 19.92 2.96
C GLY A 173 -2.37 18.75 3.69
N ARG A 174 -1.61 17.72 4.06
CA ARG A 174 -2.11 16.63 4.92
C ARG A 174 -2.61 17.15 6.27
N GLN A 175 -1.83 18.02 6.93
CA GLN A 175 -2.22 18.60 8.22
C GLN A 175 -3.49 19.45 8.09
N VAL A 176 -3.58 20.30 7.06
CA VAL A 176 -4.77 21.13 6.82
C VAL A 176 -6.02 20.27 6.61
N LEU A 177 -5.92 19.18 5.84
CA LEU A 177 -7.02 18.24 5.65
C LEU A 177 -7.44 17.55 6.97
N ASP A 178 -6.47 17.21 7.82
CA ASP A 178 -6.72 16.63 9.14
C ASP A 178 -7.45 17.61 10.07
N GLU A 179 -6.98 18.85 10.14
CA GLU A 179 -7.61 19.95 10.89
C GLU A 179 -9.04 20.25 10.40
N GLN A 180 -9.32 19.99 9.13
CA GLN A 180 -10.66 20.11 8.53
C GLN A 180 -11.54 18.87 8.73
N GLY A 181 -11.05 17.84 9.42
CA GLY A 181 -11.80 16.60 9.67
C GLY A 181 -12.01 15.74 8.42
N PHE A 182 -11.16 15.89 7.39
CA PHE A 182 -11.25 15.09 6.17
C PHE A 182 -10.92 13.61 6.42
N PHE A 183 -9.92 13.34 7.28
CA PHE A 183 -9.54 11.98 7.62
C PHE A 183 -10.35 11.47 8.82
N PRO A 184 -10.82 10.21 8.76
CA PRO A 184 -11.43 9.59 9.93
C PRO A 184 -10.38 9.29 11.00
N GLU A 185 -10.84 9.07 12.24
CA GLU A 185 -9.98 8.50 13.27
C GLU A 185 -9.45 7.14 12.83
N LEU A 186 -8.14 6.93 13.01
CA LEU A 186 -7.51 5.68 12.62
C LEU A 186 -7.91 4.56 13.58
N PRO A 187 -8.22 3.35 13.07
CA PRO A 187 -8.44 2.20 13.93
C PRO A 187 -7.18 1.91 14.75
N THR A 188 -7.39 1.44 15.99
CA THR A 188 -6.30 0.96 16.84
C THR A 188 -6.23 -0.56 16.71
N HIS A 189 -5.07 -1.07 16.32
CA HIS A 189 -4.81 -2.51 16.23
C HIS A 189 -4.63 -3.13 17.63
N LYS A 190 -4.65 -4.47 17.69
CA LYS A 190 -4.53 -5.23 18.96
C LYS A 190 -3.22 -4.97 19.71
N ASP A 191 -2.17 -4.59 19.00
CA ASP A 191 -0.87 -4.21 19.57
C ASP A 191 -0.81 -2.75 20.05
N GLY A 192 -1.95 -2.04 20.04
CA GLY A 192 -2.07 -0.64 20.44
C GLY A 192 -1.61 0.36 19.39
N SER A 193 -1.20 -0.13 18.23
CA SER A 193 -0.65 0.69 17.17
C SER A 193 -1.77 1.23 16.26
N ARG A 194 -1.57 2.42 15.65
CA ARG A 194 -2.58 3.10 14.81
C ARG A 194 -2.00 3.34 13.42
N TRP A 195 -2.41 2.55 12.43
CA TRP A 195 -1.90 2.64 11.07
C TRP A 195 -3.01 2.33 10.06
N VAL A 196 -2.81 2.77 8.81
CA VAL A 196 -3.70 2.44 7.68
C VAL A 196 -2.89 1.65 6.67
N TYR A 197 -3.09 0.34 6.65
CA TYR A 197 -2.54 -0.50 5.61
C TYR A 197 -3.41 -0.42 4.36
N TRP A 198 -2.79 -0.32 3.20
CA TRP A 198 -3.42 -0.73 1.95
C TRP A 198 -2.36 -1.38 1.07
N ALA A 199 -2.83 -2.24 0.17
CA ALA A 199 -2.03 -2.76 -0.92
C ALA A 199 -2.75 -2.49 -2.24
N GLU A 200 -1.98 -2.35 -3.31
CA GLU A 200 -2.47 -2.18 -4.68
C GLU A 200 -2.17 -3.47 -5.45
N GLU A 201 -3.14 -3.98 -6.19
CA GLU A 201 -2.90 -5.06 -7.12
C GLU A 201 -2.19 -4.54 -8.37
N MET A 202 -1.08 -5.18 -8.73
CA MET A 202 -0.26 -4.87 -9.89
C MET A 202 -0.26 -6.05 -10.86
N GLU A 203 -0.09 -5.75 -12.15
CA GLU A 203 0.24 -6.76 -13.16
C GLU A 203 1.76 -6.98 -13.18
N ASP A 204 2.19 -8.25 -13.30
CA ASP A 204 3.57 -8.61 -13.56
C ASP A 204 3.99 -7.98 -14.89
N GLY A 205 4.82 -6.95 -14.79
CA GLY A 205 5.37 -6.24 -15.93
C GLY A 205 6.27 -7.15 -16.77
N ASN A 206 5.69 -7.87 -17.71
CA ASN A 206 6.35 -8.25 -18.96
C ASN A 206 5.65 -7.52 -20.11
N SER A 207 5.63 -6.20 -20.04
CA SER A 207 5.27 -5.33 -21.15
C SER A 207 6.54 -4.60 -21.58
N ASP A 208 7.11 -5.06 -22.70
CA ASP A 208 8.10 -4.37 -23.50
C ASP A 208 7.79 -2.86 -23.57
N THR A 209 8.57 -2.03 -22.90
CA THR A 209 8.69 -0.62 -23.26
C THR A 209 9.73 -0.50 -24.36
N SER A 210 9.31 -0.86 -25.58
CA SER A 210 9.90 -0.34 -26.81
C SER A 210 8.89 0.63 -27.43
N SER A 211 9.10 1.93 -27.22
CA SER A 211 8.57 3.01 -28.07
C SER A 211 9.44 4.25 -27.88
#